data_AF-A0AAQ4PWU9-F1
#
_entry.id   AF-A0AAQ4PWU9-F1
#
_cell.length_a   1.000
_cell.length_b   1.000
_cell.length_c   1.000
_cell.angle_alpha   90.00
_cell.angle_beta   90.00
_cell.angle_gamma   90.00
#
_symmetry.space_group_name_H-M   'P 1'
#
loop_
_entity.id
_entity.type
_entity.pdbx_description
1 polymer ?
#
loop_
_entity_poly.entity_id
_entity_poly.type
_entity_poly.pdbx_seq_one_letter_code
_entity_poly.pdbx_strand_id
1 'polypeptide(L)'
;MAAPEEPELSQAQTEKLLQFQDLTGLESMDQCRRTLEQHNWNIEAAVQDRLNEQEGVPSVFNPPPSRPLQVNTADHRVYSYTVSRPQPSGLIGWSYYLIMLPLRYTYSTLLDIFRFAMRFVRPDPRGRVTDPVGDVVSFIHSFEEKYGQSHPVFYQGTYSQALNDAKRELRFLLVYLHGEDHQDTDQFCRSTLCTEEVITFLNTQMLFWACSTSKPEGYRVSQALRENTYPFLAMIMLKDRKMTVVGRLEGLIQPEDFINQLTFIMDANQTHLMSERMEREERSQTQVLRQQQDEAYLASLRADQEKDRKKREEEEQLRQEEEKVRQTALAEERRLRTLEEEKERKSECLPPEPPADDPESVKIVFKLPNDTRVERRFLFGQSLTVSATVKTPSPTPSTPG
;
A
#
# COMPACT_ATOMS: atom_id res chain seq x y z
N MET A 1 -37.43 -20.72 18.64
CA MET A 1 -36.49 -20.19 17.63
C MET A 1 -35.11 -20.25 18.25
N ALA A 2 -34.32 -21.24 17.88
CA ALA A 2 -32.94 -21.38 18.33
C ALA A 2 -32.11 -20.23 17.74
N ALA A 3 -31.28 -19.59 18.56
CA ALA A 3 -30.26 -18.66 18.08
C ALA A 3 -29.29 -19.41 17.16
N PRO A 4 -28.82 -18.82 16.05
CA PRO A 4 -27.84 -19.48 15.22
C PRO A 4 -26.55 -19.66 16.02
N GLU A 5 -26.09 -20.90 16.17
CA GLU A 5 -24.80 -21.22 16.75
C GLU A 5 -23.70 -20.49 15.97
N GLU A 6 -22.94 -19.64 16.67
CA GLU A 6 -21.78 -18.98 16.07
C GLU A 6 -20.73 -20.05 15.73
N PRO A 7 -20.17 -20.07 14.51
CA PRO A 7 -19.15 -21.04 14.17
C PRO A 7 -17.93 -20.82 15.07
N GLU A 8 -17.58 -21.83 15.87
CA GLU A 8 -16.40 -21.83 16.73
C GLU A 8 -15.15 -21.59 15.87
N LEU A 9 -14.44 -20.49 16.16
CA LEU A 9 -13.21 -20.13 15.47
C LEU A 9 -12.10 -21.10 15.85
N SER A 10 -11.33 -21.57 14.87
CA SER A 10 -10.13 -22.37 15.13
C SER A 10 -9.12 -21.57 15.96
N GLN A 11 -8.30 -22.22 16.79
CA GLN A 11 -7.28 -21.56 17.61
C GLN A 11 -6.35 -20.64 16.77
N ALA A 12 -5.98 -21.09 15.57
CA ALA A 12 -5.20 -20.29 14.62
C ALA A 12 -5.97 -19.06 14.09
N GLN A 13 -7.29 -19.17 13.91
CA GLN A 13 -8.14 -18.06 13.49
C GLN A 13 -8.29 -17.03 14.61
N THR A 14 -8.42 -17.47 15.86
CA THR A 14 -8.50 -16.60 17.03
C THR A 14 -7.19 -15.82 17.24
N GLU A 15 -6.03 -16.46 17.05
CA GLU A 15 -4.72 -15.77 17.09
C GLU A 15 -4.61 -14.69 16.00
N LYS A 16 -5.01 -15.03 14.76
CA LYS A 16 -5.01 -14.05 13.66
C LYS A 16 -5.96 -12.88 13.91
N LEU A 17 -7.08 -13.14 14.57
CA LEU A 17 -8.09 -12.13 14.90
C LEU A 17 -7.59 -11.16 15.98
N LEU A 18 -6.93 -11.67 17.03
CA LEU A 18 -6.29 -10.85 18.06
C LEU A 18 -5.13 -10.02 17.47
N GLN A 19 -4.29 -10.63 16.63
CA GLN A 19 -3.20 -9.91 15.97
C GLN A 19 -3.72 -8.79 15.05
N PHE A 20 -4.80 -9.04 14.32
CA PHE A 20 -5.46 -8.02 13.50
C PHE A 20 -6.06 -6.89 14.34
N GLN A 21 -6.64 -7.22 15.50
CA GLN A 21 -7.18 -6.25 16.44
C GLN A 21 -6.10 -5.30 16.97
N ASP A 22 -4.96 -5.85 17.40
CA ASP A 22 -3.82 -5.08 17.90
C ASP A 22 -3.24 -4.16 16.81
N LEU A 23 -3.19 -4.62 15.56
CA LEU A 23 -2.64 -3.85 14.44
C LEU A 23 -3.57 -2.75 13.94
N THR A 24 -4.89 -2.95 13.97
CA THR A 24 -5.88 -2.01 13.42
C THR A 24 -6.53 -1.11 14.47
N GLY A 25 -6.42 -1.45 15.75
CA GLY A 25 -7.02 -0.71 16.87
C GLY A 25 -8.55 -0.79 16.90
N LEU A 26 -9.16 -1.79 16.25
CA LEU A 26 -10.62 -1.95 16.20
C LEU A 26 -11.15 -2.52 17.52
N GLU A 27 -12.11 -1.84 18.15
CA GLU A 27 -12.73 -2.33 19.39
C GLU A 27 -13.72 -3.48 19.17
N SER A 28 -14.25 -3.63 17.95
CA SER A 28 -15.29 -4.62 17.63
C SER A 28 -14.70 -5.92 17.04
N MET A 29 -14.73 -6.99 17.84
CA MET A 29 -14.33 -8.34 17.43
C MET A 29 -15.09 -8.85 16.20
N ASP A 30 -16.40 -8.55 16.09
CA ASP A 30 -17.24 -8.97 14.97
C ASP A 30 -16.82 -8.32 13.64
N GLN A 31 -16.39 -7.05 13.68
CA GLN A 31 -15.90 -6.35 12.51
C GLN A 31 -14.55 -6.90 12.07
N CYS A 32 -13.65 -7.20 13.01
CA CYS A 32 -12.37 -7.86 12.74
C CYS A 32 -12.60 -9.22 12.07
N ARG A 33 -13.50 -10.04 12.62
CA ARG A 33 -13.88 -11.35 12.07
C ARG A 33 -14.36 -11.25 10.63
N ARG A 34 -15.35 -10.40 10.35
CA ARG A 34 -15.91 -10.23 9.00
C ARG A 34 -14.86 -9.78 7.99
N THR A 35 -13.96 -8.89 8.41
CA THR A 35 -12.88 -8.40 7.54
C THR A 35 -11.89 -9.52 7.22
N LEU A 36 -11.48 -10.31 8.22
CA LEU A 36 -10.58 -11.44 8.00
C LEU A 36 -11.22 -12.54 7.15
N GLU A 37 -12.51 -12.83 7.35
CA GLU A 37 -13.23 -13.80 6.52
C GLU A 37 -13.28 -13.38 5.05
N GLN A 38 -13.50 -12.09 4.77
CA GLN A 38 -13.48 -11.54 3.40
C GLN A 38 -12.10 -11.66 2.74
N HIS A 39 -11.04 -11.53 3.52
CA HIS A 39 -9.65 -11.63 3.08
C HIS A 39 -9.09 -13.05 3.21
N ASN A 40 -9.94 -14.08 3.29
CA ASN A 40 -9.56 -15.49 3.42
C ASN A 40 -8.54 -15.74 4.56
N TRP A 41 -8.67 -15.04 5.68
CA TRP A 41 -7.76 -15.09 6.84
C TRP A 41 -6.31 -14.70 6.52
N ASN A 42 -6.10 -13.86 5.50
CA ASN A 42 -4.83 -13.20 5.23
C ASN A 42 -4.76 -11.86 5.99
N ILE A 43 -3.97 -11.83 7.07
CA ILE A 43 -3.83 -10.64 7.93
C ILE A 43 -3.22 -9.48 7.15
N GLU A 44 -2.15 -9.72 6.39
CA GLU A 44 -1.42 -8.65 5.69
C GLU A 44 -2.32 -7.94 4.68
N ALA A 45 -3.07 -8.72 3.89
CA ALA A 45 -4.04 -8.16 2.94
C ALA A 45 -5.16 -7.38 3.65
N ALA A 46 -5.71 -7.92 4.75
CA ALA A 46 -6.76 -7.27 5.52
C ALA A 46 -6.27 -5.98 6.20
N VAL A 47 -5.05 -5.97 6.75
CA VAL A 47 -4.45 -4.80 7.39
C VAL A 47 -4.17 -3.73 6.35
N GLN A 48 -3.59 -4.10 5.20
CA GLN A 48 -3.32 -3.17 4.12
C GLN A 48 -4.61 -2.54 3.58
N ASP A 49 -5.66 -3.33 3.38
CA ASP A 49 -6.96 -2.84 2.92
C ASP A 49 -7.60 -1.86 3.93
N ARG A 50 -7.47 -2.13 5.24
CA ARG A 50 -7.94 -1.22 6.28
C ARG A 50 -7.14 0.07 6.38
N LEU A 51 -5.81 0.00 6.26
CA LEU A 51 -4.97 1.19 6.22
C LEU A 51 -5.29 2.05 5.00
N ASN A 52 -5.47 1.41 3.83
CA ASN A 52 -5.91 2.06 2.60
C ASN A 52 -7.28 2.75 2.77
N GLU A 53 -8.26 2.09 3.40
CA GLU A 53 -9.58 2.67 3.68
C GLU A 53 -9.49 3.88 4.63
N GLN A 54 -8.63 3.82 5.67
CA GLN A 54 -8.36 4.96 6.55
C GLN A 54 -7.73 6.13 5.79
N GLU A 55 -6.89 5.82 4.81
CA GLU A 55 -6.22 6.78 3.95
C GLU A 55 -7.10 7.34 2.80
N GLY A 56 -8.34 6.87 2.69
CA GLY A 56 -9.29 7.34 1.68
C GLY A 56 -9.09 6.69 0.30
N VAL A 57 -8.28 5.64 0.22
CA VAL A 57 -8.18 4.81 -0.98
C VAL A 57 -9.34 3.81 -0.95
N PRO A 58 -10.17 3.73 -2.00
CA PRO A 58 -11.27 2.77 -2.06
C PRO A 58 -10.73 1.34 -1.97
N SER A 59 -11.31 0.51 -1.10
CA SER A 59 -10.91 -0.89 -0.98
C SER A 59 -11.24 -1.65 -2.27
N VAL A 60 -10.27 -2.42 -2.75
CA VAL A 60 -10.42 -3.23 -3.98
C VAL A 60 -11.39 -4.39 -3.73
N PHE A 61 -11.48 -4.86 -2.48
CA PHE A 61 -12.27 -6.00 -2.07
C PHE A 61 -13.69 -5.64 -1.64
N ASN A 62 -13.99 -4.35 -1.40
CA ASN A 62 -15.29 -3.88 -0.96
C ASN A 62 -15.73 -2.66 -1.79
N PRO A 63 -16.33 -2.88 -2.98
CA PRO A 63 -16.91 -1.77 -3.73
C PRO A 63 -17.94 -1.04 -2.86
N PRO A 64 -18.00 0.31 -2.90
CA PRO A 64 -18.94 1.05 -2.09
C PRO A 64 -20.36 0.52 -2.36
N PRO A 65 -21.18 0.30 -1.31
CA PRO A 65 -22.52 -0.24 -1.48
C PRO A 65 -23.31 0.64 -2.46
N SER A 66 -24.26 0.05 -3.19
CA SER A 66 -25.18 0.80 -4.07
C SER A 66 -26.11 1.76 -3.30
N ARG A 67 -25.94 1.86 -1.97
CA ARG A 67 -26.56 2.85 -1.10
C ARG A 67 -25.57 4.01 -0.93
N PRO A 68 -26.04 5.28 -1.00
CA PRO A 68 -25.14 6.42 -0.80
C PRO A 68 -24.40 6.26 0.54
N LEU A 69 -23.11 6.60 0.56
CA LEU A 69 -22.34 6.68 1.80
C LEU A 69 -23.12 7.58 2.76
N GLN A 70 -23.70 7.00 3.81
CA GLN A 70 -24.45 7.75 4.78
C GLN A 70 -23.46 8.56 5.61
N VAL A 71 -23.42 9.86 5.35
CA VAL A 71 -22.69 10.81 6.18
C VAL A 71 -23.40 10.86 7.53
N ASN A 72 -22.66 10.76 8.62
CA ASN A 72 -23.26 10.80 9.96
C ASN A 72 -23.84 12.20 10.19
N THR A 73 -25.17 12.26 10.34
CA THR A 73 -25.91 13.50 10.61
C THR A 73 -26.30 13.65 12.09
N ALA A 74 -26.07 12.62 12.91
CA ALA A 74 -26.37 12.63 14.33
C ALA A 74 -25.11 13.02 15.13
N ASP A 75 -25.30 13.75 16.23
CA ASP A 75 -24.31 14.09 17.27
C ASP A 75 -23.28 15.20 17.04
N HIS A 76 -23.33 15.94 15.94
CA HIS A 76 -22.37 17.03 15.70
C HIS A 76 -23.05 18.40 15.71
N ARG A 77 -22.33 19.44 16.18
CA ARG A 77 -22.78 20.85 16.11
C ARG A 77 -22.88 21.27 14.64
N VAL A 78 -23.98 20.90 13.99
CA VAL A 78 -24.28 21.30 12.62
C VAL A 78 -24.76 22.74 12.68
N TYR A 79 -23.95 23.65 12.14
CA TYR A 79 -24.38 25.03 11.93
C TYR A 79 -25.48 25.02 10.88
N SER A 80 -26.71 25.33 11.29
CA SER A 80 -27.86 25.45 10.39
C SER A 80 -28.22 26.92 10.24
N TYR A 81 -28.24 27.40 9.01
CA TYR A 81 -28.72 28.74 8.68
C TYR A 81 -29.99 28.62 7.84
N THR A 82 -31.10 29.13 8.37
CA THR A 82 -32.39 29.17 7.66
C THR A 82 -32.76 30.63 7.48
N VAL A 83 -32.84 31.09 6.23
CA VAL A 83 -33.16 32.48 5.94
C VAL A 83 -34.62 32.74 6.28
N SER A 84 -34.86 33.66 7.21
CA SER A 84 -36.19 34.15 7.54
C SER A 84 -36.67 35.10 6.45
N ARG A 85 -37.84 34.82 5.86
CA ARG A 85 -38.43 35.73 4.85
C ARG A 85 -38.70 37.10 5.49
N PRO A 86 -38.42 38.21 4.79
CA PRO A 86 -38.80 39.53 5.29
C PRO A 86 -40.32 39.56 5.47
N GLN A 87 -40.76 39.70 6.72
CA GLN A 87 -42.17 39.94 7.00
C GLN A 87 -42.57 41.28 6.39
N PRO A 88 -43.77 41.39 5.79
CA PRO A 88 -44.25 42.68 5.31
C PRO A 88 -44.23 43.68 6.46
N SER A 89 -43.49 44.76 6.31
CA SER A 89 -43.43 45.85 7.28
C SER A 89 -44.49 46.90 6.94
N GLY A 90 -45.25 47.32 7.97
CA GLY A 90 -46.29 48.35 7.84
C GLY A 90 -47.65 47.86 7.35
N LEU A 91 -48.70 48.64 7.65
CA LEU A 91 -50.10 48.30 7.34
C LEU A 91 -50.38 48.15 5.84
N ILE A 92 -49.66 48.89 4.99
CA ILE A 92 -49.79 48.83 3.52
C ILE A 92 -49.16 47.54 2.95
N GLY A 93 -48.03 47.10 3.53
CA GLY A 93 -47.41 45.82 3.17
C GLY A 93 -48.30 44.64 3.56
N TRP A 94 -48.90 44.68 4.75
CA TRP A 94 -49.86 43.67 5.20
C TRP A 94 -51.17 43.67 4.38
N SER A 95 -51.69 44.83 3.99
CA SER A 95 -52.92 44.90 3.18
C SER A 95 -52.70 44.39 1.76
N TYR A 96 -51.60 44.76 1.10
CA TYR A 96 -51.24 44.21 -0.21
C TYR A 96 -51.00 42.69 -0.14
N TYR A 97 -50.31 42.23 0.91
CA TYR A 97 -50.06 40.80 1.13
C TYR A 97 -51.35 40.01 1.36
N LEU A 98 -52.31 40.52 2.15
CA LEU A 98 -53.62 39.91 2.40
C LEU A 98 -54.50 39.86 1.15
N ILE A 99 -54.47 40.90 0.32
CA ILE A 99 -55.26 40.97 -0.92
C ILE A 99 -54.70 40.02 -1.99
N MET A 100 -53.37 39.95 -2.12
CA MET A 100 -52.70 39.07 -3.09
C MET A 100 -52.55 37.62 -2.61
N LEU A 101 -52.74 37.35 -1.31
CA LEU A 101 -52.65 36.02 -0.69
C LEU A 101 -53.54 34.97 -1.38
N PRO A 102 -54.86 35.19 -1.56
CA PRO A 102 -55.72 34.20 -2.20
C PRO A 102 -55.34 33.99 -3.68
N LEU A 103 -54.92 35.01 -4.42
CA LEU A 103 -54.57 34.88 -5.84
C LEU A 103 -53.23 34.16 -6.05
N ARG A 104 -52.20 34.50 -5.28
CA ARG A 104 -50.88 33.86 -5.35
C ARG A 104 -50.95 32.41 -4.85
N TYR A 105 -51.67 32.16 -3.76
CA TYR A 105 -51.78 30.84 -3.16
C TYR A 105 -52.65 29.90 -4.00
N THR A 106 -53.79 30.35 -4.54
CA THR A 106 -54.66 29.47 -5.34
C THR A 106 -54.02 29.06 -6.67
N TYR A 107 -53.31 29.96 -7.36
CA TYR A 107 -52.66 29.62 -8.62
C TYR A 107 -51.48 28.65 -8.43
N SER A 108 -50.63 28.87 -7.43
CA SER A 108 -49.50 27.96 -7.15
C SER A 108 -50.00 26.62 -6.63
N THR A 109 -50.93 26.61 -5.66
CA THR A 109 -51.46 25.35 -5.11
C THR A 109 -52.21 24.53 -6.14
N LEU A 110 -52.97 25.13 -7.06
CA LEU A 110 -53.63 24.37 -8.12
C LEU A 110 -52.63 23.73 -9.10
N LEU A 111 -51.57 24.44 -9.48
CA LEU A 111 -50.51 23.87 -10.33
C LEU A 111 -49.70 22.80 -9.60
N ASP A 112 -49.41 22.99 -8.31
CA ASP A 112 -48.66 22.05 -7.49
C ASP A 112 -49.48 20.79 -7.20
N ILE A 113 -50.79 20.93 -6.93
CA ILE A 113 -51.73 19.79 -6.78
C ILE A 113 -51.86 19.04 -8.11
N PHE A 114 -51.91 19.75 -9.25
CA PHE A 114 -51.95 19.12 -10.56
C PHE A 114 -50.65 18.37 -10.88
N ARG A 115 -49.47 18.95 -10.61
CA ARG A 115 -48.18 18.27 -10.75
C ARG A 115 -48.06 17.08 -9.80
N PHE A 116 -48.52 17.22 -8.55
CA PHE A 116 -48.54 16.15 -7.56
C PHE A 116 -49.46 15.00 -7.98
N ALA A 117 -50.66 15.31 -8.51
CA ALA A 117 -51.58 14.31 -9.07
C ALA A 117 -50.96 13.59 -10.28
N MET A 118 -50.27 14.32 -11.16
CA MET A 118 -49.51 13.73 -12.28
C MET A 118 -48.37 12.82 -11.81
N ARG A 119 -47.75 13.13 -10.67
CA ARG A 119 -46.71 12.30 -10.02
C ARG A 119 -47.26 11.00 -9.43
N PHE A 120 -48.56 10.95 -9.10
CA PHE A 120 -49.24 9.74 -8.63
C PHE A 120 -49.61 8.78 -9.77
N VAL A 121 -49.80 9.31 -10.99
CA VAL A 121 -50.20 8.52 -12.18
C VAL A 121 -49.00 7.94 -12.93
N ARG A 122 -47.80 8.52 -12.79
CA ARG A 122 -46.55 7.97 -13.34
C ARG A 122 -45.64 7.48 -12.21
N PRO A 123 -45.26 6.19 -12.15
CA PRO A 123 -44.31 5.71 -11.15
C PRO A 123 -42.99 6.49 -11.27
N ASP A 124 -42.54 7.07 -10.15
CA ASP A 124 -41.37 7.93 -10.10
C ASP A 124 -40.11 7.13 -10.49
N PRO A 125 -39.46 7.41 -11.65
CA PRO A 125 -38.33 6.62 -12.14
C PRO A 125 -37.05 6.81 -11.30
N ARG A 126 -37.08 7.68 -10.30
CA ARG A 126 -35.95 8.04 -9.41
C ARG A 126 -35.43 6.89 -8.54
N GLY A 127 -36.13 5.76 -8.49
CA GLY A 127 -35.74 4.60 -7.68
C GLY A 127 -34.57 3.78 -8.23
N ARG A 128 -34.23 3.89 -9.52
CA ARG A 128 -33.10 3.17 -10.14
C ARG A 128 -32.15 4.15 -10.81
N VAL A 129 -30.97 4.31 -10.23
CA VAL A 129 -29.86 5.01 -10.87
C VAL A 129 -29.31 4.11 -11.97
N THR A 130 -29.49 4.53 -13.21
CA THR A 130 -28.91 3.84 -14.37
C THR A 130 -27.51 4.35 -14.69
N ASP A 131 -27.26 5.66 -14.51
CA ASP A 131 -25.96 6.29 -14.71
C ASP A 131 -25.76 7.51 -13.79
N PRO A 132 -25.03 7.36 -12.66
CA PRO A 132 -24.85 8.45 -11.69
C PRO A 132 -23.94 9.57 -12.22
N VAL A 133 -22.96 9.24 -13.07
CA VAL A 133 -22.04 10.25 -13.62
C VAL A 133 -22.75 11.04 -14.71
N GLY A 134 -23.48 10.35 -15.60
CA GLY A 134 -24.30 10.98 -16.63
C GLY A 134 -25.35 11.93 -16.05
N ASP A 135 -25.98 11.59 -14.91
CA ASP A 135 -26.93 12.47 -14.23
C ASP A 135 -26.30 13.81 -13.83
N VAL A 136 -25.10 13.77 -13.24
CA VAL A 136 -24.35 14.97 -12.80
C VAL A 136 -23.88 15.79 -14.00
N VAL A 137 -23.30 15.16 -15.03
CA VAL A 137 -22.85 15.86 -16.24
C VAL A 137 -24.03 16.51 -16.97
N SER A 138 -25.13 15.79 -17.10
CA SER A 138 -26.36 16.35 -17.66
C SER A 138 -26.89 17.52 -16.83
N PHE A 139 -26.62 17.55 -15.50
CA PHE A 139 -27.09 18.64 -14.64
C PHE A 139 -26.24 19.90 -14.91
N ILE A 140 -24.93 19.73 -15.01
CA ILE A 140 -23.99 20.81 -15.35
C ILE A 140 -24.41 21.45 -16.68
N HIS A 141 -24.68 20.67 -17.72
CA HIS A 141 -25.17 21.21 -18.99
C HIS A 141 -26.50 21.97 -18.87
N SER A 142 -27.48 21.41 -18.15
CA SER A 142 -28.76 22.12 -17.93
C SER A 142 -28.61 23.40 -17.11
N PHE A 143 -27.64 23.43 -16.19
CA PHE A 143 -27.32 24.59 -15.38
C PHE A 143 -26.68 25.68 -16.24
N GLU A 144 -25.68 25.32 -17.05
CA GLU A 144 -24.99 26.21 -17.99
C GLU A 144 -25.98 26.81 -19.01
N GLU A 145 -26.92 26.02 -19.52
CA GLU A 145 -27.96 26.50 -20.44
C GLU A 145 -28.88 27.54 -19.79
N LYS A 146 -29.23 27.36 -18.51
CA LYS A 146 -30.20 28.21 -17.81
C LYS A 146 -29.58 29.47 -17.20
N TYR A 147 -28.37 29.37 -16.64
CA TYR A 147 -27.73 30.45 -15.86
C TYR A 147 -26.46 31.00 -16.51
N GLY A 148 -25.87 30.29 -17.49
CA GLY A 148 -24.62 30.65 -18.14
C GLY A 148 -23.41 29.90 -17.58
N GLN A 149 -22.23 30.16 -18.17
CA GLN A 149 -20.96 29.49 -17.81
C GLN A 149 -20.22 30.11 -16.61
N SER A 150 -20.78 31.17 -16.03
CA SER A 150 -20.21 31.86 -14.86
C SER A 150 -20.66 31.16 -13.58
N HIS A 151 -20.01 30.05 -13.22
CA HIS A 151 -20.32 29.29 -12.01
C HIS A 151 -19.07 28.66 -11.37
N PRO A 152 -19.15 28.21 -10.11
CA PRO A 152 -18.05 27.48 -9.48
C PRO A 152 -17.77 26.17 -10.22
N VAL A 153 -16.53 25.67 -10.14
CA VAL A 153 -16.12 24.45 -10.83
C VAL A 153 -16.84 23.26 -10.19
N PHE A 154 -17.77 22.67 -10.93
CA PHE A 154 -18.48 21.47 -10.51
C PHE A 154 -17.58 20.24 -10.62
N TYR A 155 -17.56 19.42 -9.57
CA TYR A 155 -16.90 18.12 -9.56
C TYR A 155 -17.61 17.16 -10.52
N GLN A 156 -16.90 16.71 -11.56
CA GLN A 156 -17.42 15.84 -12.62
C GLN A 156 -17.32 14.36 -12.25
N GLY A 157 -18.03 13.96 -11.21
CA GLY A 157 -18.08 12.57 -10.76
C GLY A 157 -19.24 12.28 -9.83
N THR A 158 -19.34 11.04 -9.36
CA THR A 158 -20.42 10.62 -8.47
C THR A 158 -20.27 11.21 -7.07
N TYR A 159 -21.36 11.22 -6.30
CA TYR A 159 -21.31 11.67 -4.91
C TYR A 159 -20.28 10.90 -4.07
N SER A 160 -20.20 9.58 -4.27
CA SER A 160 -19.22 8.73 -3.57
C SER A 160 -17.77 9.04 -3.98
N GLN A 161 -17.52 9.35 -5.26
CA GLN A 161 -16.19 9.76 -5.72
C GLN A 161 -15.77 11.08 -5.09
N ALA A 162 -16.66 12.08 -5.09
CA ALA A 162 -16.40 13.37 -4.46
C ALA A 162 -16.11 13.24 -2.95
N LEU A 163 -16.84 12.38 -2.24
CA LEU A 163 -16.59 12.08 -0.83
C LEU A 163 -15.22 11.43 -0.59
N ASN A 164 -14.85 10.45 -1.42
CA ASN A 164 -13.58 9.75 -1.30
C ASN A 164 -12.39 10.66 -1.59
N ASP A 165 -12.50 11.51 -2.62
CA ASP A 165 -11.46 12.49 -2.94
C ASP A 165 -11.33 13.55 -1.84
N ALA A 166 -12.45 14.03 -1.29
CA ALA A 166 -12.44 14.94 -0.14
C ALA A 166 -11.79 14.29 1.10
N LYS A 167 -12.04 13.00 1.34
CA LYS A 167 -11.40 12.21 2.40
C LYS A 167 -9.89 12.05 2.15
N ARG A 168 -9.49 11.76 0.92
CA ARG A 168 -8.08 11.56 0.54
C ARG A 168 -7.27 12.86 0.67
N GLU A 169 -7.81 13.97 0.18
CA GLU A 169 -7.14 15.26 0.15
C GLU A 169 -7.30 16.07 1.45
N LEU A 170 -8.11 15.58 2.40
CA LEU A 170 -8.44 16.30 3.65
C LEU A 170 -8.91 17.72 3.36
N ARG A 171 -9.89 17.83 2.45
CA ARG A 171 -10.53 19.08 2.01
C ARG A 171 -12.01 19.08 2.36
N PHE A 172 -12.58 20.29 2.50
CA PHE A 172 -14.02 20.45 2.63
C PHE A 172 -14.70 20.06 1.30
N LEU A 173 -15.84 19.39 1.40
CA LEU A 173 -16.74 19.10 0.29
C LEU A 173 -18.03 19.88 0.50
N LEU A 174 -18.38 20.75 -0.44
CA LEU A 174 -19.68 21.43 -0.46
C LEU A 174 -20.59 20.75 -1.46
N VAL A 175 -21.70 20.22 -0.94
CA VAL A 175 -22.76 19.55 -1.72
C VAL A 175 -23.91 20.51 -1.91
N TYR A 176 -24.23 20.84 -3.15
CA TYR A 176 -25.41 21.63 -3.53
C TYR A 176 -26.49 20.75 -4.15
N LEU A 177 -27.65 20.71 -3.53
CA LEU A 177 -28.83 20.03 -4.08
C LEU A 177 -29.74 21.06 -4.74
N HIS A 178 -29.92 20.91 -6.05
CA HIS A 178 -30.71 21.82 -6.86
C HIS A 178 -32.17 21.33 -6.94
N GLY A 179 -33.09 22.11 -6.40
CA GLY A 179 -34.53 21.86 -6.50
C GLY A 179 -35.15 22.73 -7.59
N GLU A 180 -35.35 22.17 -8.79
CA GLU A 180 -35.90 22.88 -9.95
C GLU A 180 -37.30 23.45 -9.71
N ASP A 181 -38.09 22.78 -8.87
CA ASP A 181 -39.47 23.17 -8.55
C ASP A 181 -39.55 24.28 -7.48
N HIS A 182 -38.44 24.63 -6.82
CA HIS A 182 -38.47 25.58 -5.70
C HIS A 182 -38.27 27.02 -6.16
N GLN A 183 -39.16 27.91 -5.72
CA GLN A 183 -39.23 29.32 -6.15
C GLN A 183 -37.93 30.12 -5.89
N ASP A 184 -37.16 29.76 -4.85
CA ASP A 184 -35.98 30.51 -4.41
C ASP A 184 -34.68 30.04 -5.11
N THR A 185 -34.73 28.89 -5.81
CA THR A 185 -33.55 28.28 -6.44
C THR A 185 -32.99 29.15 -7.57
N ASP A 186 -33.85 29.67 -8.45
CA ASP A 186 -33.43 30.47 -9.60
C ASP A 186 -32.79 31.79 -9.18
N GLN A 187 -33.33 32.42 -8.13
CA GLN A 187 -32.77 33.64 -7.59
C GLN A 187 -31.40 33.35 -6.96
N PHE A 188 -31.28 32.33 -6.12
CA PHE A 188 -30.01 31.95 -5.49
C PHE A 188 -28.90 31.67 -6.51
N CYS A 189 -29.20 30.91 -7.58
CA CYS A 189 -28.21 30.63 -8.61
C CYS A 189 -27.70 31.91 -9.26
N ARG A 190 -28.61 32.83 -9.66
CA ARG A 190 -28.26 34.07 -10.37
C ARG A 190 -27.62 35.14 -9.47
N SER A 191 -28.14 35.33 -8.25
CA SER A 191 -27.72 36.41 -7.37
C SER A 191 -26.54 36.05 -6.48
N THR A 192 -26.36 34.76 -6.18
CA THR A 192 -25.44 34.30 -5.13
C THR A 192 -24.38 33.36 -5.70
N LEU A 193 -24.78 32.25 -6.31
CA LEU A 193 -23.83 31.21 -6.74
C LEU A 193 -22.97 31.64 -7.93
N CYS A 194 -23.54 32.41 -8.87
CA CYS A 194 -22.85 32.89 -10.08
C CYS A 194 -22.04 34.19 -9.87
N THR A 195 -21.92 34.66 -8.63
CA THR A 195 -21.15 35.88 -8.31
C THR A 195 -19.65 35.56 -8.25
N GLU A 196 -18.81 36.42 -8.84
CA GLU A 196 -17.36 36.19 -8.99
C GLU A 196 -16.63 35.95 -7.66
N GLU A 197 -17.01 36.68 -6.61
CA GLU A 197 -16.46 36.51 -5.26
C GLU A 197 -16.73 35.10 -4.71
N VAL A 198 -17.96 34.61 -4.88
CA VAL A 198 -18.38 33.27 -4.44
C VAL A 198 -17.69 32.18 -5.27
N ILE A 199 -17.59 32.37 -6.59
CA ILE A 199 -16.89 31.43 -7.50
C ILE A 199 -15.43 31.29 -7.09
N THR A 200 -14.74 32.41 -6.87
CA THR A 200 -13.32 32.42 -6.49
C THR A 200 -13.11 31.78 -5.11
N PHE A 201 -13.98 32.08 -4.15
CA PHE A 201 -13.94 31.49 -2.83
C PHE A 201 -14.13 29.96 -2.87
N LEU A 202 -15.17 29.47 -3.55
CA LEU A 202 -15.47 28.04 -3.63
C LEU A 202 -14.36 27.26 -4.32
N ASN A 203 -13.85 27.75 -5.45
CA ASN A 203 -12.81 27.07 -6.22
C ASN A 203 -11.47 26.94 -5.47
N THR A 204 -11.18 27.86 -4.54
CA THR A 204 -9.92 27.85 -3.78
C THR A 204 -9.99 27.02 -2.51
N GLN A 205 -11.13 27.07 -1.82
CA GLN A 205 -11.24 26.52 -0.46
C GLN A 205 -11.74 25.08 -0.40
N MET A 206 -12.53 24.61 -1.38
CA MET A 206 -13.27 23.34 -1.24
C MET A 206 -13.55 22.64 -2.58
N LEU A 207 -13.90 21.36 -2.50
CA LEU A 207 -14.49 20.64 -3.62
C LEU A 207 -15.97 20.96 -3.68
N PHE A 208 -16.48 21.30 -4.88
CA PHE A 208 -17.88 21.66 -5.07
C PHE A 208 -18.60 20.60 -5.90
N TRP A 209 -19.56 19.91 -5.32
CA TRP A 209 -20.39 18.90 -5.98
C TRP A 209 -21.84 19.34 -6.03
N ALA A 210 -22.51 19.18 -7.16
CA ALA A 210 -23.89 19.57 -7.31
C ALA A 210 -24.69 18.60 -8.18
N CYS A 211 -25.97 18.42 -7.85
CA CYS A 211 -26.88 17.63 -8.67
C CYS A 211 -28.34 18.09 -8.47
N SER A 212 -29.15 17.90 -9.51
CA SER A 212 -30.60 18.16 -9.47
C SER A 212 -31.34 17.01 -8.77
N THR A 213 -32.28 17.35 -7.89
CA THR A 213 -33.10 16.35 -7.19
C THR A 213 -34.21 15.76 -8.08
N SER A 214 -34.37 16.29 -9.29
CA SER A 214 -35.13 15.66 -10.37
C SER A 214 -34.47 14.37 -10.86
N LYS A 215 -33.14 14.22 -10.67
CA LYS A 215 -32.37 13.08 -11.16
C LYS A 215 -32.16 12.00 -10.10
N PRO A 216 -32.01 10.72 -10.50
CA PRO A 216 -31.79 9.61 -9.57
C PRO A 216 -30.62 9.81 -8.60
N GLU A 217 -29.45 10.28 -9.07
CA GLU A 217 -28.29 10.51 -8.19
C GLU A 217 -28.57 11.63 -7.17
N GLY A 218 -29.09 12.78 -7.62
CA GLY A 218 -29.42 13.90 -6.73
C GLY A 218 -30.51 13.54 -5.71
N TYR A 219 -31.53 12.78 -6.14
CA TYR A 219 -32.58 12.28 -5.24
C TYR A 219 -32.03 11.35 -4.15
N ARG A 220 -31.10 10.43 -4.49
CA ARG A 220 -30.46 9.56 -3.49
C ARG A 220 -29.67 10.35 -2.45
N VAL A 221 -28.93 11.37 -2.88
CA VAL A 221 -28.15 12.22 -1.97
C VAL A 221 -29.06 13.06 -1.09
N SER A 222 -30.16 13.55 -1.64
CA SER A 222 -31.25 14.20 -0.89
C SER A 222 -31.72 13.32 0.27
N GLN A 223 -32.13 12.08 -0.02
CA GLN A 223 -32.57 11.14 1.02
C GLN A 223 -31.50 10.85 2.10
N ALA A 224 -30.22 10.89 1.73
CA ALA A 224 -29.12 10.70 2.67
C ALA A 224 -28.88 11.91 3.58
N LEU A 225 -28.96 13.13 3.04
CA LEU A 225 -28.71 14.37 3.78
C LEU A 225 -29.94 14.88 4.55
N ARG A 226 -31.13 14.39 4.18
CA ARG A 226 -32.45 14.73 4.76
C ARG A 226 -32.70 16.24 4.72
N GLU A 227 -32.74 16.80 3.51
CA GLU A 227 -33.05 18.22 3.29
C GLU A 227 -34.51 18.57 3.64
N ASN A 228 -34.73 19.79 4.12
CA ASN A 228 -36.07 20.28 4.42
C ASN A 228 -36.58 21.29 3.37
N THR A 229 -35.69 22.12 2.81
CA THR A 229 -36.03 23.20 1.87
C THR A 229 -34.91 23.43 0.86
N TYR A 230 -35.21 24.15 -0.23
CA TYR A 230 -34.24 24.48 -1.28
C TYR A 230 -34.06 26.00 -1.41
N PRO A 231 -32.92 26.50 -1.91
CA PRO A 231 -31.67 25.78 -2.18
C PRO A 231 -31.08 25.18 -0.89
N PHE A 232 -30.52 23.97 -1.01
CA PHE A 232 -29.88 23.26 0.11
C PHE A 232 -28.39 23.08 -0.18
N LEU A 233 -27.55 23.49 0.77
CA LEU A 233 -26.12 23.21 0.74
C LEU A 233 -25.69 22.52 2.03
N ALA A 234 -24.85 21.50 1.88
CA ALA A 234 -24.22 20.81 3.00
C ALA A 234 -22.69 20.87 2.86
N MET A 235 -22.02 21.35 3.90
CA MET A 235 -20.57 21.26 4.02
C MET A 235 -20.21 19.99 4.77
N ILE A 236 -19.35 19.18 4.17
CA ILE A 236 -18.93 17.87 4.66
C ILE A 236 -17.40 17.87 4.80
N MET A 237 -16.89 17.27 5.86
CA MET A 237 -15.46 17.05 6.05
C MET A 237 -15.17 15.76 6.78
N LEU A 238 -13.91 15.32 6.73
CA LEU A 238 -13.41 14.24 7.56
C LEU A 238 -13.22 14.75 8.99
N LYS A 239 -13.94 14.13 9.92
CA LYS A 239 -13.81 14.36 11.36
C LYS A 239 -13.81 13.01 12.08
N ASP A 240 -12.86 12.79 12.96
CA ASP A 240 -12.72 11.54 13.72
C ASP A 240 -12.76 10.31 12.79
N ARG A 241 -11.99 10.39 11.69
CA ARG A 241 -11.89 9.37 10.62
C ARG A 241 -13.21 9.04 9.89
N LYS A 242 -14.29 9.80 10.10
CA LYS A 242 -15.59 9.63 9.42
C LYS A 242 -15.97 10.90 8.64
N MET A 243 -16.60 10.74 7.49
CA MET A 243 -17.19 11.88 6.78
C MET A 243 -18.43 12.33 7.55
N THR A 244 -18.46 13.61 7.95
CA THR A 244 -19.53 14.21 8.76
C THR A 244 -20.00 15.52 8.14
N VAL A 245 -21.30 15.81 8.26
CA VAL A 245 -21.85 17.11 7.88
C VAL A 245 -21.52 18.11 8.98
N VAL A 246 -20.78 19.17 8.64
CA VAL A 246 -20.39 20.23 9.59
C VAL A 246 -21.21 21.50 9.43
N GLY A 247 -21.82 21.71 8.26
CA GLY A 247 -22.64 22.88 7.98
C GLY A 247 -23.83 22.53 7.10
N ARG A 248 -24.96 23.18 7.36
CA ARG A 248 -26.17 23.15 6.54
C ARG A 248 -26.65 24.57 6.29
N LEU A 249 -26.81 24.92 5.03
CA LEU A 249 -27.34 26.21 4.60
C LEU A 249 -28.62 25.97 3.82
N GLU A 250 -29.72 26.52 4.32
CA GLU A 250 -31.06 26.35 3.75
C GLU A 250 -31.67 27.72 3.41
N GLY A 251 -32.12 27.86 2.16
CA GLY A 251 -32.85 29.03 1.69
C GLY A 251 -31.98 30.10 1.01
N LEU A 252 -32.62 31.19 0.61
CA LEU A 252 -32.01 32.25 -0.20
C LEU A 252 -31.09 33.15 0.64
N ILE A 253 -29.80 33.11 0.37
CA ILE A 253 -28.77 33.88 1.11
C ILE A 253 -28.04 34.85 0.17
N GLN A 254 -27.63 36.01 0.68
CA GLN A 254 -26.84 36.99 -0.08
C GLN A 254 -25.38 36.52 -0.25
N PRO A 255 -24.65 36.97 -1.29
CA PRO A 255 -23.26 36.57 -1.55
C PRO A 255 -22.32 36.76 -0.35
N GLU A 256 -22.38 37.93 0.29
CA GLU A 256 -21.51 38.28 1.42
C GLU A 256 -21.80 37.39 2.63
N ASP A 257 -23.08 37.24 2.99
CA ASP A 257 -23.51 36.37 4.07
C ASP A 257 -23.15 34.91 3.79
N PHE A 258 -23.25 34.47 2.53
CA PHE A 258 -22.89 33.12 2.13
C PHE A 258 -21.40 32.83 2.39
N ILE A 259 -20.51 33.73 1.98
CA ILE A 259 -19.07 33.61 2.23
C ILE A 259 -18.78 33.67 3.74
N ASN A 260 -19.41 34.58 4.47
CA ASN A 260 -19.23 34.73 5.92
C ASN A 260 -19.64 33.47 6.68
N GLN A 261 -20.78 32.87 6.33
CA GLN A 261 -21.25 31.63 6.95
C GLN A 261 -20.32 30.45 6.64
N LEU A 262 -19.89 30.29 5.38
CA LEU A 262 -18.95 29.23 5.01
C LEU A 262 -17.61 29.39 5.73
N THR A 263 -17.07 30.61 5.77
CA THR A 263 -15.81 30.93 6.45
C THR A 263 -15.89 30.62 7.93
N PHE A 264 -16.98 31.03 8.59
CA PHE A 264 -17.21 30.73 10.01
C PHE A 264 -17.23 29.21 10.29
N ILE A 265 -17.92 28.43 9.46
CA ILE A 265 -17.97 26.96 9.60
C ILE A 265 -16.59 26.36 9.36
N MET A 266 -15.83 26.88 8.40
CA MET A 266 -14.48 26.43 8.11
C MET A 266 -13.54 26.70 9.29
N ASP A 267 -13.49 27.94 9.78
CA ASP A 267 -12.60 28.34 10.88
C ASP A 267 -12.89 27.55 12.16
N ALA A 268 -14.16 27.27 12.46
CA ALA A 268 -14.56 26.44 13.59
C ALA A 268 -14.04 24.99 13.49
N ASN A 269 -13.78 24.48 12.28
CA ASN A 269 -13.39 23.09 12.05
C ASN A 269 -11.96 22.92 11.49
N GLN A 270 -11.25 24.01 11.18
CA GLN A 270 -9.88 23.97 10.65
C GLN A 270 -8.92 23.20 11.58
N THR A 271 -9.05 23.36 12.89
CA THR A 271 -8.22 22.64 13.87
C THR A 271 -8.34 21.12 13.73
N HIS A 272 -9.55 20.61 13.46
CA HIS A 272 -9.77 19.18 13.26
C HIS A 272 -9.14 18.68 11.94
N LEU A 273 -9.20 19.47 10.87
CA LEU A 273 -8.50 19.11 9.62
C LEU A 273 -6.98 19.14 9.78
N MET A 274 -6.45 20.14 10.50
CA MET A 274 -5.02 20.25 10.76
C MET A 274 -4.51 19.09 11.62
N SER A 275 -5.25 18.67 12.65
CA SER A 275 -4.88 17.50 13.46
C SER A 275 -4.86 16.21 12.63
N GLU A 276 -5.87 16.01 11.76
CA GLU A 276 -5.92 14.83 10.89
C GLU A 276 -4.77 14.83 9.85
N ARG A 277 -4.39 16.00 9.33
CA ARG A 277 -3.22 16.14 8.45
C ARG A 277 -1.93 15.78 9.18
N MET A 278 -1.75 16.33 10.37
CA MET A 278 -0.56 16.07 11.20
C MET A 278 -0.45 14.58 11.56
N GLU A 279 -1.54 13.93 11.95
CA GLU A 279 -1.55 12.49 12.25
C GLU A 279 -1.23 11.64 11.02
N ARG A 280 -1.71 12.04 9.83
CA ARG A 280 -1.40 11.34 8.58
C ARG A 280 0.06 11.50 8.19
N GLU A 281 0.62 12.69 8.32
CA GLU A 281 2.04 12.95 8.08
C GLU A 281 2.93 12.17 9.07
N GLU A 282 2.58 12.16 10.35
CA GLU A 282 3.31 11.39 11.38
C GLU A 282 3.32 9.89 11.07
N ARG A 283 2.17 9.33 10.65
CA ARG A 283 2.08 7.93 10.24
C ARG A 283 2.94 7.63 9.02
N SER A 284 2.88 8.49 8.00
CA SER A 284 3.70 8.34 6.79
C SER A 284 5.20 8.42 7.11
N GLN A 285 5.61 9.39 7.93
CA GLN A 285 6.99 9.52 8.38
C GLN A 285 7.44 8.30 9.19
N THR A 286 6.59 7.78 10.07
CA THR A 286 6.86 6.57 10.85
C THR A 286 7.05 5.35 9.95
N GLN A 287 6.22 5.19 8.92
CA GLN A 287 6.34 4.11 7.93
C GLN A 287 7.65 4.21 7.14
N VAL A 288 7.98 5.41 6.63
CA VAL A 288 9.23 5.64 5.89
C VAL A 288 10.44 5.36 6.78
N LEU A 289 10.42 5.79 8.04
CA LEU A 289 11.51 5.55 8.99
C LEU A 289 11.70 4.05 9.26
N ARG A 290 10.62 3.29 9.46
CA ARG A 290 10.69 1.83 9.62
C ARG A 290 11.27 1.15 8.39
N GLN A 291 10.81 1.54 7.20
CA GLN A 291 11.31 1.01 5.94
C GLN A 291 12.82 1.26 5.77
N GLN A 292 13.29 2.46 6.12
CA GLN A 292 14.71 2.80 6.10
C GLN A 292 15.53 1.97 7.11
N GLN A 293 14.97 1.72 8.30
CA GLN A 293 15.61 0.87 9.32
C GLN A 293 15.71 -0.59 8.86
N ASP A 294 14.64 -1.13 8.28
CA ASP A 294 14.60 -2.49 7.75
C ASP A 294 15.59 -2.68 6.60
N GLU A 295 15.67 -1.71 5.68
CA GLU A 295 16.63 -1.73 4.56
C GLU A 295 18.08 -1.70 5.08
N ALA A 296 18.38 -0.82 6.03
CA ALA A 296 19.70 -0.72 6.65
C ALA A 296 20.08 -2.01 7.40
N TYR A 297 19.13 -2.61 8.12
CA TYR A 297 19.31 -3.88 8.81
C TYR A 297 19.61 -5.02 7.83
N LEU A 298 18.83 -5.15 6.75
CA LEU A 298 19.05 -6.17 5.72
C LEU A 298 20.39 -5.99 5.00
N ALA A 299 20.82 -4.74 4.77
CA ALA A 299 22.13 -4.46 4.20
C ALA A 299 23.27 -4.87 5.14
N SER A 300 23.15 -4.57 6.44
CA SER A 300 24.13 -5.00 7.46
C SER A 300 24.19 -6.52 7.56
N LEU A 301 23.03 -7.19 7.61
CA LEU A 301 22.95 -8.64 7.69
C LEU A 301 23.63 -9.32 6.49
N ARG A 302 23.42 -8.80 5.28
CA ARG A 302 24.10 -9.27 4.08
C ARG A 302 25.62 -9.10 4.17
N ALA A 303 26.09 -7.94 4.65
CA ALA A 303 27.51 -7.68 4.82
C ALA A 303 28.16 -8.62 5.84
N ASP A 304 27.48 -8.93 6.95
CA ASP A 304 27.97 -9.85 7.98
C ASP A 304 27.97 -11.30 7.46
N GLN A 305 26.94 -11.73 6.74
CA GLN A 305 26.90 -13.04 6.08
C GLN A 305 28.03 -13.22 5.05
N GLU A 306 28.33 -12.18 4.27
CA GLU A 306 29.43 -12.22 3.29
C GLU A 306 30.81 -12.28 3.96
N LYS A 307 31.01 -11.57 5.07
CA LYS A 307 32.25 -11.64 5.86
C LYS A 307 32.44 -13.03 6.46
N ASP A 308 31.39 -13.61 7.04
CA ASP A 308 31.43 -14.97 7.59
C ASP A 308 31.72 -16.01 6.50
N ARG A 309 31.13 -15.84 5.31
CA ARG A 309 31.41 -16.73 4.17
C ARG A 309 32.87 -16.64 3.74
N LYS A 310 33.40 -15.43 3.56
CA LYS A 310 34.83 -15.22 3.20
C LYS A 310 35.77 -15.81 4.24
N LYS A 311 35.48 -15.61 5.53
CA LYS A 311 36.30 -16.17 6.61
C LYS A 311 36.31 -17.71 6.60
N ARG A 312 35.16 -18.35 6.35
CA ARG A 312 35.08 -19.81 6.20
C ARG A 312 35.86 -20.31 4.99
N GLU A 313 35.74 -19.63 3.86
CA GLU A 313 36.50 -19.96 2.64
C GLU A 313 38.02 -19.84 2.86
N GLU A 314 38.48 -18.79 3.53
CA GLU A 314 39.89 -18.60 3.90
C GLU A 314 40.40 -19.69 4.87
N GLU A 315 39.62 -20.05 5.89
CA GLU A 315 39.95 -21.13 6.82
C GLU A 315 40.01 -22.50 6.11
N GLU A 316 39.10 -22.78 5.17
CA GLU A 316 39.12 -23.99 4.37
C GLU A 316 40.31 -24.04 3.41
N GLN A 317 40.67 -22.93 2.77
CA GLN A 317 41.86 -22.85 1.91
C GLN A 317 43.13 -23.10 2.71
N LEU A 318 43.27 -22.48 3.89
CA LEU A 318 44.42 -22.72 4.78
C LEU A 318 44.52 -24.19 5.19
N ARG A 319 43.40 -24.82 5.57
CA ARG A 319 43.36 -26.26 5.91
C ARG A 319 43.74 -27.15 4.73
N GLN A 320 43.25 -26.84 3.53
CA GLN A 320 43.62 -27.60 2.33
C GLN A 320 45.10 -27.44 1.97
N GLU A 321 45.68 -26.24 2.14
CA GLU A 321 47.11 -26.01 1.95
C GLU A 321 47.95 -26.77 2.98
N GLU A 322 47.59 -26.70 4.27
CA GLU A 322 48.24 -27.46 5.32
C GLU A 322 48.16 -28.97 5.07
N GLU A 323 47.00 -29.48 4.63
CA GLU A 323 46.82 -30.89 4.30
C GLU A 323 47.65 -31.31 3.08
N LYS A 324 47.71 -30.47 2.03
CA LYS A 324 48.59 -30.70 0.86
C LYS A 324 50.05 -30.74 1.28
N VAL A 325 50.52 -29.77 2.07
CA VAL A 325 51.90 -29.75 2.58
C VAL A 325 52.19 -31.01 3.38
N ARG A 326 51.29 -31.41 4.29
CA ARG A 326 51.43 -32.62 5.09
C ARG A 326 51.46 -33.89 4.22
N GLN A 327 50.61 -33.99 3.20
CA GLN A 327 50.61 -35.11 2.27
C GLN A 327 51.89 -35.18 1.44
N THR A 328 52.40 -34.05 0.95
CA THR A 328 53.66 -34.02 0.19
C THR A 328 54.85 -34.45 1.04
N ALA A 329 54.96 -33.98 2.28
CA ALA A 329 56.00 -34.40 3.22
C ALA A 329 55.92 -35.91 3.52
N LEU A 330 54.72 -36.43 3.74
CA LEU A 330 54.51 -37.86 4.04
C LEU A 330 54.80 -38.75 2.82
N ALA A 331 54.50 -38.27 1.61
CA ALA A 331 54.86 -38.94 0.36
C ALA A 331 56.38 -38.94 0.13
N GLU A 332 57.06 -37.82 0.44
CA GLU A 332 58.52 -37.71 0.37
C GLU A 332 59.21 -38.64 1.37
N GLU A 333 58.71 -38.72 2.61
CA GLU A 333 59.24 -39.64 3.63
C GLU A 333 59.07 -41.10 3.21
N ARG A 334 57.88 -41.49 2.69
CA ARG A 334 57.65 -42.84 2.14
C ARG A 334 58.58 -43.15 0.98
N ARG A 335 58.84 -42.17 0.11
CA ARG A 335 59.75 -42.32 -1.02
C ARG A 335 61.19 -42.55 -0.55
N LEU A 336 61.64 -41.88 0.50
CA LEU A 336 62.97 -42.09 1.08
C LEU A 336 63.08 -43.48 1.72
N ARG A 337 62.09 -43.91 2.50
CA ARG A 337 62.09 -45.25 3.12
C ARG A 337 62.12 -46.37 2.08
N THR A 338 61.29 -46.28 1.05
CA THR A 338 61.29 -47.28 -0.04
C THR A 338 62.63 -47.34 -0.79
N LEU A 339 63.30 -46.20 -0.98
CA LEU A 339 64.65 -46.18 -1.56
C LEU A 339 65.69 -46.84 -0.63
N GLU A 340 65.56 -46.66 0.68
CA GLU A 340 66.46 -47.23 1.68
C GLU A 340 66.26 -48.76 1.79
N GLU A 341 65.02 -49.23 1.88
CA GLU A 341 64.68 -50.66 1.83
C GLU A 341 65.15 -51.34 0.54
N GLU A 342 64.99 -50.67 -0.62
CA GLU A 342 65.51 -51.17 -1.89
C GLU A 342 67.04 -51.27 -1.89
N LYS A 343 67.73 -50.31 -1.25
CA LYS A 343 69.19 -50.30 -1.11
C LYS A 343 69.66 -51.43 -0.19
N GLU A 344 69.00 -51.63 0.94
CA GLU A 344 69.30 -52.71 1.89
C GLU A 344 69.07 -54.09 1.24
N ARG A 345 67.90 -54.33 0.64
CA ARG A 345 67.60 -55.58 -0.05
C ARG A 345 68.60 -55.91 -1.16
N LYS A 346 69.02 -54.89 -1.93
CA LYS A 346 70.07 -55.05 -2.94
C LYS A 346 71.44 -55.33 -2.31
N SER A 347 71.73 -54.79 -1.13
CA SER A 347 72.98 -55.03 -0.42
C SER A 347 73.06 -56.43 0.20
N GLU A 348 71.95 -56.96 0.71
CA GLU A 348 71.86 -58.33 1.28
C GLU A 348 71.99 -59.41 0.22
N CYS A 349 71.50 -59.15 -1.00
CA CYS A 349 71.67 -60.05 -2.14
C CYS A 349 73.09 -60.06 -2.71
N LEU A 350 74.02 -59.26 -2.18
CA LEU A 350 75.41 -59.25 -2.64
C LEU A 350 76.27 -60.17 -1.76
N PRO A 351 77.00 -61.14 -2.36
CA PRO A 351 77.86 -62.06 -1.61
C PRO A 351 78.98 -61.29 -0.87
N PRO A 352 79.46 -61.81 0.29
CA PRO A 352 80.53 -61.17 1.04
C PRO A 352 81.80 -61.04 0.18
N GLU A 353 82.52 -59.93 0.32
CA GLU A 353 83.73 -59.69 -0.48
C GLU A 353 84.83 -60.70 -0.13
N PRO A 354 85.43 -61.37 -1.13
CA PRO A 354 86.54 -62.28 -0.89
C PRO A 354 87.79 -61.51 -0.44
N PRO A 355 88.66 -62.14 0.38
CA PRO A 355 89.93 -61.58 0.82
C PRO A 355 90.85 -61.22 -0.36
N ALA A 356 91.81 -60.31 -0.13
CA ALA A 356 92.72 -59.84 -1.19
C ALA A 356 93.63 -60.93 -1.79
N ASP A 357 93.85 -62.01 -1.04
CA ASP A 357 94.81 -63.08 -1.37
C ASP A 357 94.14 -64.36 -1.94
N ASP A 358 92.85 -64.29 -2.33
CA ASP A 358 92.13 -65.44 -2.87
C ASP A 358 92.41 -65.61 -4.38
N PRO A 359 92.99 -66.76 -4.83
CA PRO A 359 93.46 -66.95 -6.21
C PRO A 359 92.33 -66.98 -7.27
N GLU A 360 91.06 -67.11 -6.87
CA GLU A 360 89.89 -67.06 -7.76
C GLU A 360 89.11 -65.73 -7.69
N SER A 361 89.70 -64.67 -7.13
CA SER A 361 89.06 -63.35 -7.02
C SER A 361 89.20 -62.50 -8.30
N VAL A 362 88.10 -61.91 -8.76
CA VAL A 362 88.03 -60.98 -9.90
C VAL A 362 87.51 -59.63 -9.41
N LYS A 363 88.20 -58.54 -9.78
CA LYS A 363 87.81 -57.17 -9.45
C LYS A 363 86.96 -56.56 -10.58
N ILE A 364 85.76 -56.08 -10.24
CA ILE A 364 84.89 -55.35 -11.18
C ILE A 364 84.78 -53.89 -10.73
N VAL A 365 84.98 -52.97 -11.68
CA VAL A 365 84.91 -51.52 -11.44
C VAL A 365 83.68 -50.97 -12.15
N PHE A 366 82.75 -50.40 -11.39
CA PHE A 366 81.58 -49.69 -11.91
C PHE A 366 81.87 -48.20 -11.94
N LYS A 367 81.80 -47.60 -13.13
CA LYS A 367 81.84 -46.15 -13.29
C LYS A 367 80.42 -45.60 -13.22
N LEU A 368 80.10 -44.85 -12.17
CA LEU A 368 78.78 -44.24 -12.02
C LEU A 368 78.65 -42.95 -12.86
N PRO A 369 77.42 -42.50 -13.19
CA PRO A 369 77.17 -41.28 -13.95
C PRO A 369 77.66 -39.97 -13.29
N ASN A 370 78.02 -40.01 -12.01
CA ASN A 370 78.63 -38.91 -11.25
C ASN A 370 80.17 -38.92 -11.29
N ASP A 371 80.76 -39.65 -12.25
CA ASP A 371 82.21 -39.88 -12.42
C ASP A 371 82.93 -40.56 -11.23
N THR A 372 82.19 -41.01 -10.21
CA THR A 372 82.75 -41.82 -9.12
C THR A 372 82.93 -43.27 -9.56
N ARG A 373 84.02 -43.90 -9.08
CA ARG A 373 84.36 -45.30 -9.37
C ARG A 373 84.07 -46.13 -8.12
N VAL A 374 83.23 -47.14 -8.25
CA VAL A 374 82.96 -48.12 -7.19
C VAL A 374 83.60 -49.44 -7.59
N GLU A 375 84.46 -49.97 -6.74
CA GLU A 375 85.19 -51.23 -6.97
C GLU A 375 84.67 -52.28 -5.99
N ARG A 376 84.40 -53.49 -6.48
CA ARG A 376 84.06 -54.65 -5.62
C ARG A 376 84.65 -55.93 -6.20
N ARG A 377 85.07 -56.85 -5.33
CA ARG A 377 85.66 -58.16 -5.69
C ARG A 377 84.60 -59.26 -5.63
N PHE A 378 84.67 -60.22 -6.56
CA PHE A 378 83.78 -61.38 -6.65
C PHE A 378 84.60 -62.65 -6.91
N LEU A 379 84.06 -63.83 -6.60
CA LEU A 379 84.68 -65.12 -6.94
C LEU A 379 84.33 -65.54 -8.37
N PHE A 380 85.25 -66.19 -9.08
CA PHE A 380 85.09 -66.58 -10.49
C PHE A 380 83.85 -67.46 -10.77
N GLY A 381 83.42 -68.27 -9.79
CA GLY A 381 82.24 -69.13 -9.89
C GLY A 381 80.87 -68.47 -9.57
N GLN A 382 80.82 -67.19 -9.21
CA GLN A 382 79.58 -66.52 -8.81
C GLN A 382 78.84 -65.89 -10.01
N SER A 383 77.54 -66.20 -10.17
CA SER A 383 76.69 -65.64 -11.22
C SER A 383 76.16 -64.26 -10.83
N LEU A 384 76.45 -63.23 -11.66
CA LEU A 384 76.15 -61.81 -11.39
C LEU A 384 74.77 -61.35 -11.90
N THR A 385 73.78 -62.24 -11.93
CA THR A 385 72.54 -62.00 -12.70
C THR A 385 71.58 -60.95 -12.09
N VAL A 386 71.75 -60.52 -10.83
CA VAL A 386 70.68 -59.79 -10.11
C VAL A 386 70.99 -58.32 -9.75
N SER A 387 72.16 -57.77 -10.06
CA SER A 387 72.60 -56.53 -9.37
C SER A 387 72.48 -55.22 -10.17
N ALA A 388 72.23 -55.25 -11.48
CA ALA A 388 72.21 -54.04 -12.32
C ALA A 388 70.85 -53.78 -12.96
N THR A 389 69.86 -53.34 -12.17
CA THR A 389 68.66 -52.70 -12.74
C THR A 389 68.98 -51.22 -12.97
N VAL A 390 69.38 -50.86 -14.19
CA VAL A 390 69.48 -49.45 -14.61
C VAL A 390 68.05 -48.90 -14.66
N LYS A 391 67.69 -48.07 -13.68
CA LYS A 391 66.41 -47.37 -13.64
C LYS A 391 66.46 -46.26 -14.69
N THR A 392 65.89 -46.50 -15.87
CA THR A 392 65.66 -45.46 -16.87
C THR A 392 64.76 -44.38 -16.25
N PRO A 393 65.10 -43.08 -16.39
CA PRO A 393 64.28 -42.01 -15.86
C PRO A 393 62.90 -42.05 -16.50
N SER A 394 61.85 -42.10 -15.68
CA SER A 394 60.46 -41.95 -16.12
C SER A 394 60.26 -40.58 -16.76
N PRO A 395 59.55 -40.47 -17.90
CA PRO A 395 59.31 -39.19 -18.55
C PRO A 395 58.51 -38.27 -17.62
N THR A 396 58.95 -37.01 -17.51
CA THR A 396 58.24 -35.94 -16.82
C THR A 396 56.84 -35.77 -17.42
N PRO A 397 55.78 -35.72 -16.60
CA PRO A 397 54.44 -35.41 -17.11
C PRO A 397 54.45 -33.98 -17.66
N SER A 398 54.17 -33.85 -18.95
CA SER A 398 53.93 -32.58 -19.62
C SER A 398 52.76 -31.86 -18.95
N THR A 399 53.01 -30.68 -18.42
CA THR A 399 51.98 -29.72 -17.99
C THR A 399 51.11 -29.38 -19.21
N PRO A 400 49.79 -29.58 -19.17
CA PRO A 400 48.93 -29.05 -20.23
C PRO A 400 48.89 -27.52 -20.08
N GLY A 401 49.33 -26.83 -21.13
CA GLY A 401 49.16 -25.37 -21.28
C GLY A 401 47.77 -25.00 -21.75
#